data_AF-A0A1V1TDF3-F1
#
_entry.id   AF-A0A1V1TDF3-F1
#
_cell.length_a   1.000
_cell.length_b   1.000
_cell.length_c   1.000
_cell.angle_alpha   90.00
_cell.angle_beta   90.00
_cell.angle_gamma   90.00
#
_symmetry.space_group_name_H-M   'P 1'
#
loop_
_entity.id
_entity.type
_entity.pdbx_description
1 polymer ?
#
loop_
_entity_poly.entity_id
_entity_poly.type
_entity_poly.pdbx_seq_one_letter_code
_entity_poly.pdbx_strand_id
1 'polypeptide(L)'
;MDDLPSPHEPVELDGSIYEGGGGLIRYAINYASLLNKPIHIHSIRANRPDVQGLRSEHTVAITTLSQLASVAVEGNTSGSRELRFTPNIGFNGPIIAAPDKIGVTAEGAASILLIAILPYILFSQVASRTSHFNPATNGRTSELVIRAGTLCVKAPSIFYLRQVLLPTFKLIGIGEDNVLISEEHEQGWHTQGVKYPGKMVMYLKPLT
;
A
#
# COMPACT_ATOMS: atom_id res chain seq x y z
N MET A 1 0.68 -30.28 11.56
CA MET A 1 0.35 -29.09 10.73
C MET A 1 0.05 -27.96 11.70
N ASP A 2 0.98 -27.66 12.61
CA ASP A 2 0.65 -27.13 13.96
C ASP A 2 1.52 -25.94 14.42
N ASP A 3 2.20 -25.23 13.53
CA ASP A 3 3.04 -24.07 13.88
C ASP A 3 2.57 -22.76 13.23
N LEU A 4 1.29 -22.66 12.86
CA LEU A 4 0.77 -21.35 12.42
C LEU A 4 0.47 -20.51 13.67
N PRO A 5 1.04 -19.28 13.79
CA PRO A 5 0.77 -18.42 14.92
C PRO A 5 -0.72 -18.21 15.09
N SER A 6 -1.18 -18.16 16.34
CA SER A 6 -2.55 -17.79 16.70
C SER A 6 -3.00 -16.58 15.87
N PRO A 7 -4.28 -16.47 15.47
CA PRO A 7 -4.76 -15.32 14.68
C PRO A 7 -4.46 -13.97 15.36
N HIS A 8 -4.26 -13.96 16.68
CA HIS A 8 -3.91 -12.78 17.46
C HIS A 8 -2.40 -12.58 17.67
N GLU A 9 -1.58 -13.60 17.39
CA GLU A 9 -0.13 -13.52 17.54
C GLU A 9 0.49 -12.83 16.33
N PRO A 10 1.30 -11.77 16.54
CA PRO A 10 1.98 -11.08 15.45
C PRO A 10 2.89 -12.02 14.67
N VAL A 11 2.85 -11.94 13.34
CA VAL A 11 3.90 -12.54 12.51
C VAL A 11 5.15 -11.68 12.60
N GLU A 12 6.23 -12.27 13.09
CA GLU A 12 7.55 -11.63 13.19
C GLU A 12 8.26 -11.63 11.84
N LEU A 13 8.70 -10.45 11.40
CA LEU A 13 9.36 -10.25 10.11
C LEU A 13 10.70 -9.53 10.31
N ASP A 14 11.78 -10.20 9.93
CA ASP A 14 13.12 -9.60 9.91
C ASP A 14 13.30 -8.73 8.65
N GLY A 15 13.46 -7.43 8.85
CA GLY A 15 13.71 -6.45 7.79
C GLY A 15 15.13 -6.45 7.22
N SER A 16 16.01 -7.34 7.68
CA SER A 16 17.39 -7.51 7.19
C SER A 16 17.55 -8.62 6.15
N ILE A 17 16.57 -9.53 6.04
CA ILE A 17 16.64 -10.66 5.12
C ILE A 17 16.03 -10.34 3.74
N TYR A 18 16.41 -11.14 2.73
CA TYR A 18 16.02 -10.95 1.32
C TYR A 18 16.36 -9.55 0.78
N GLU A 19 15.41 -8.88 0.12
CA GLU A 19 15.61 -7.52 -0.40
C GLU A 19 15.89 -6.51 0.72
N GLY A 20 15.42 -6.80 1.95
CA GLY A 20 15.54 -5.96 3.15
C GLY A 20 15.23 -4.49 2.87
N GLY A 21 14.31 -4.22 1.94
CA GLY A 21 14.06 -2.89 1.39
C GLY A 21 12.61 -2.50 1.52
N GLY A 22 12.21 -1.51 0.71
CA GLY A 22 10.84 -1.01 0.72
C GLY A 22 9.80 -2.03 0.25
N GLY A 23 10.21 -3.06 -0.52
CA GLY A 23 9.31 -4.11 -1.00
C GLY A 23 8.70 -4.91 0.14
N LEU A 24 9.53 -5.37 1.08
CA LEU A 24 9.09 -6.14 2.25
C LEU A 24 7.99 -5.40 3.01
N ILE A 25 8.19 -4.11 3.30
CA ILE A 25 7.22 -3.30 4.05
C ILE A 25 5.88 -3.27 3.31
N ARG A 26 5.88 -2.97 2.00
CA ARG A 26 4.65 -2.85 1.19
C ARG A 26 3.88 -4.16 1.15
N TYR A 27 4.56 -5.29 0.97
CA TYR A 27 3.90 -6.59 0.96
C TYR A 27 3.35 -6.96 2.33
N ALA A 28 4.16 -6.77 3.38
CA ALA A 28 3.78 -7.12 4.74
C ALA A 28 2.50 -6.40 5.18
N ILE A 29 2.42 -5.08 5.00
CA ILE A 29 1.23 -4.31 5.40
C ILE A 29 -0.02 -4.66 4.58
N ASN A 30 0.13 -5.01 3.29
CA ASN A 30 -1.01 -5.48 2.48
C ASN A 30 -1.52 -6.83 2.96
N TYR A 31 -0.62 -7.80 3.16
CA TYR A 31 -1.02 -9.11 3.64
C TYR A 31 -1.60 -9.03 5.05
N ALA A 32 -1.01 -8.25 5.94
CA ALA A 32 -1.56 -8.01 7.27
C ALA A 32 -3.00 -7.46 7.21
N SER A 33 -3.24 -6.47 6.33
CA SER A 33 -4.55 -5.86 6.15
C SER A 33 -5.58 -6.82 5.53
N LEU A 34 -5.21 -7.59 4.51
CA LEU A 34 -6.11 -8.51 3.80
C LEU A 34 -6.39 -9.79 4.58
N LEU A 35 -5.38 -10.31 5.29
CA LEU A 35 -5.50 -11.52 6.11
C LEU A 35 -5.99 -11.21 7.54
N ASN A 36 -6.17 -9.92 7.86
CA ASN A 36 -6.53 -9.45 9.19
C ASN A 36 -5.61 -10.03 10.28
N LYS A 37 -4.30 -10.11 9.99
CA LYS A 37 -3.29 -10.73 10.85
C LYS A 37 -2.28 -9.68 11.32
N PRO A 38 -1.97 -9.60 12.62
CA PRO A 38 -1.00 -8.63 13.12
C PRO A 38 0.41 -9.01 12.65
N ILE A 39 1.25 -8.00 12.44
CA ILE A 39 2.65 -8.18 12.09
C ILE A 39 3.54 -7.28 12.93
N HIS A 40 4.76 -7.74 13.16
CA HIS A 40 5.84 -6.94 13.72
C HIS A 40 7.05 -7.05 12.79
N ILE A 41 7.48 -5.92 12.25
CA ILE A 41 8.67 -5.83 11.43
C ILE A 41 9.77 -5.22 12.27
N HIS A 42 10.88 -5.93 12.46
CA HIS A 42 12.06 -5.42 13.14
C HIS A 42 13.25 -5.31 12.16
N SER A 43 14.36 -4.72 12.59
CA SER A 43 15.58 -4.60 11.75
C SER A 43 15.33 -3.96 10.38
N ILE A 44 14.38 -3.01 10.29
CA ILE A 44 13.94 -2.45 8.99
C ILE A 44 15.12 -1.85 8.24
N ARG A 45 15.39 -2.41 7.05
CA ARG A 45 16.48 -1.99 6.15
C ARG A 45 17.86 -2.04 6.79
N ALA A 46 18.07 -2.92 7.77
CA ALA A 46 19.36 -3.06 8.46
C ALA A 46 20.48 -3.59 7.54
N ASN A 47 20.14 -4.25 6.43
CA ASN A 47 21.11 -4.72 5.42
C ASN A 47 21.49 -3.65 4.38
N ARG A 48 20.94 -2.43 4.47
CA ARG A 48 21.26 -1.33 3.57
C ARG A 48 22.44 -0.51 4.13
N PRO A 49 23.54 -0.35 3.35
CA PRO A 49 24.74 0.33 3.83
C PRO A 49 24.57 1.85 3.94
N ASP A 50 23.62 2.42 3.21
CA ASP A 50 23.41 3.86 3.06
C ASP A 50 22.35 4.42 4.01
N VAL A 51 21.13 3.87 3.98
CA VAL A 51 19.99 4.40 4.71
C VAL A 51 19.20 3.24 5.32
N GLN A 52 19.13 3.23 6.64
CA GLN A 52 18.36 2.24 7.41
C GLN A 52 17.02 2.82 7.88
N GLY A 53 16.10 1.95 8.29
CA GLY A 53 14.79 2.33 8.79
C GLY A 53 13.81 2.83 7.73
N LEU A 54 12.61 3.19 8.20
CA LEU A 54 11.53 3.74 7.36
C LEU A 54 11.96 5.06 6.70
N ARG A 55 11.41 5.33 5.51
CA ARG A 55 11.59 6.58 4.77
C ARG A 55 10.23 7.23 4.59
N SER A 56 10.21 8.50 4.19
CA SER A 56 8.99 9.27 3.92
C SER A 56 7.99 8.50 3.05
N GLU A 57 8.44 7.91 1.94
CA GLU A 57 7.61 7.08 1.04
C GLU A 57 6.98 5.85 1.73
N HIS A 58 7.71 5.20 2.66
CA HIS A 58 7.18 4.09 3.45
C HIS A 58 6.12 4.61 4.42
N THR A 59 6.44 5.69 5.14
CA THR A 59 5.55 6.25 6.16
C THR A 59 4.22 6.70 5.57
N VAL A 60 4.25 7.33 4.40
CA VAL A 60 3.02 7.72 3.70
C VAL A 60 2.22 6.49 3.27
N ALA A 61 2.85 5.47 2.69
CA ALA A 61 2.13 4.24 2.30
C ALA A 61 1.49 3.53 3.51
N ILE A 62 2.22 3.43 4.62
CA ILE A 62 1.71 2.85 5.87
C ILE A 62 0.53 3.66 6.40
N THR A 63 0.63 4.99 6.47
CA THR A 63 -0.46 5.86 6.93
C THR A 63 -1.69 5.76 6.03
N THR A 64 -1.51 5.81 4.71
CA THR A 64 -2.63 5.68 3.77
C THR A 64 -3.33 4.33 3.93
N LEU A 65 -2.55 3.25 4.01
CA LEU A 65 -3.14 1.92 4.15
C LEU A 65 -3.81 1.74 5.53
N SER A 66 -3.20 2.25 6.60
CA SER A 66 -3.77 2.15 7.95
C SER A 66 -5.11 2.88 8.06
N GLN A 67 -5.27 4.01 7.36
CA GLN A 67 -6.55 4.71 7.26
C GLN A 67 -7.59 3.90 6.47
N LEU A 68 -7.22 3.37 5.30
CA LEU A 68 -8.12 2.57 4.47
C LEU A 68 -8.55 1.25 5.12
N ALA A 69 -7.66 0.65 5.89
CA ALA A 69 -7.89 -0.61 6.59
C ALA A 69 -8.30 -0.43 8.05
N SER A 70 -8.39 0.81 8.54
CA SER A 70 -8.67 1.12 9.95
C SER A 70 -7.73 0.40 10.94
N VAL A 71 -6.45 0.30 10.61
CA VAL A 71 -5.45 -0.47 11.37
C VAL A 71 -4.70 0.44 12.36
N ALA A 72 -4.44 -0.06 13.56
CA ALA A 72 -3.51 0.57 14.50
C ALA A 72 -2.06 0.33 14.09
N VAL A 73 -1.23 1.37 14.18
CA VAL A 73 0.19 1.29 13.78
C VAL A 73 1.08 2.00 14.79
N GLU A 74 2.15 1.33 15.20
CA GLU A 74 3.21 1.88 16.04
C GLU A 74 4.54 1.86 15.29
N GLY A 75 5.41 2.85 15.52
CA GLY A 75 6.71 2.94 14.86
C GLY A 75 6.66 3.49 13.43
N ASN A 76 5.53 4.04 12.97
CA ASN A 76 5.43 4.66 11.65
C ASN A 76 6.05 6.07 11.59
N THR A 77 7.36 6.17 11.79
CA THR A 77 8.12 7.42 11.74
C THR A 77 9.38 7.25 10.89
N SER A 78 9.82 8.33 10.24
CA SER A 78 11.04 8.29 9.44
C SER A 78 12.24 7.88 10.29
N GLY A 79 13.05 6.94 9.79
CA GLY A 79 14.18 6.35 10.49
C GLY A 79 13.82 5.22 11.47
N SER A 80 12.53 4.95 11.73
CA SER A 80 12.15 3.85 12.61
C SER A 80 12.66 2.51 12.08
N ARG A 81 13.19 1.69 12.99
CA ARG A 81 13.71 0.34 12.70
C ARG A 81 12.74 -0.77 13.07
N GLU A 82 11.61 -0.39 13.67
CA GLU A 82 10.54 -1.29 14.09
C GLU A 82 9.18 -0.74 13.67
N LEU A 83 8.26 -1.63 13.31
CA LEU A 83 6.89 -1.31 12.95
C LEU A 83 5.96 -2.39 13.49
N ARG A 84 4.98 -2.02 14.32
CA ARG A 84 3.86 -2.90 14.70
C ARG A 84 2.64 -2.46 13.93
N PHE A 85 2.00 -3.40 13.25
CA PHE A 85 0.81 -3.16 12.45
C PHE A 85 -0.26 -4.15 12.90
N THR A 86 -1.31 -3.63 13.54
CA THR A 86 -2.30 -4.41 14.28
C THR A 86 -3.68 -4.17 13.70
N PRO A 87 -4.16 -5.08 12.82
CA PRO A 87 -5.50 -5.02 12.27
C PRO A 87 -6.60 -5.12 13.32
N ASN A 88 -7.81 -4.78 12.90
CA ASN A 88 -9.03 -4.74 13.71
C ASN A 88 -9.60 -6.15 13.97
N ILE A 89 -8.82 -7.02 14.60
CA ILE A 89 -9.25 -8.39 14.89
C ILE A 89 -10.41 -8.36 15.87
N GLY A 90 -11.62 -8.72 15.40
CA GLY A 90 -12.83 -8.74 16.23
C GLY A 90 -13.49 -7.37 16.49
N PHE A 91 -13.08 -6.31 15.80
CA PHE A 91 -13.77 -5.02 15.88
C PHE A 91 -15.10 -5.06 15.11
N ASN A 92 -16.21 -4.97 15.83
CA ASN A 92 -17.57 -4.87 15.28
C ASN A 92 -18.15 -3.44 15.38
N GLY A 93 -17.31 -2.42 15.57
CA GLY A 93 -17.76 -1.04 15.64
C GLY A 93 -18.16 -0.48 14.26
N PRO A 94 -18.73 0.74 14.23
CA PRO A 94 -19.17 1.35 12.98
C PRO A 94 -17.97 1.55 12.03
N ILE A 95 -18.13 1.09 10.81
CA ILE A 95 -17.13 1.29 9.76
C ILE A 95 -17.20 2.75 9.32
N ILE A 96 -16.06 3.41 9.31
CA ILE A 96 -15.92 4.68 8.61
C ILE A 96 -15.76 4.33 7.14
N ALA A 97 -16.76 4.65 6.33
CA ALA A 97 -16.69 4.44 4.88
C ALA A 97 -15.46 5.18 4.33
N ALA A 98 -14.74 4.52 3.42
CA ALA A 98 -13.64 5.14 2.71
C ALA A 98 -14.18 6.36 1.96
N PRO A 99 -13.46 7.48 1.93
CA PRO A 99 -13.92 8.65 1.20
C PRO A 99 -14.01 8.33 -0.29
N ASP A 100 -14.95 8.96 -0.99
CA ASP A 100 -15.05 8.88 -2.45
C ASP A 100 -13.77 9.41 -3.13
N LYS A 101 -13.00 10.25 -2.44
CA LYS A 101 -11.72 10.78 -2.88
C LYS A 101 -10.62 10.62 -1.83
N ILE A 102 -9.54 9.97 -2.22
CA ILE A 102 -8.35 9.74 -1.40
C ILE A 102 -7.22 10.58 -1.99
N GLY A 103 -6.82 11.64 -1.28
CA GLY A 103 -5.69 12.50 -1.69
C GLY A 103 -4.43 12.18 -0.89
N VAL A 104 -3.33 11.91 -1.57
CA VAL A 104 -2.04 11.61 -0.92
C VAL A 104 -0.92 12.42 -1.57
N THR A 105 -0.07 13.02 -0.74
CA THR A 105 1.17 13.67 -1.17
C THR A 105 2.35 12.91 -0.58
N ALA A 106 3.32 12.55 -1.40
CA ALA A 106 4.50 11.80 -0.97
C ALA A 106 5.75 12.27 -1.71
N GLU A 107 6.90 12.13 -1.06
CA GLU A 107 8.16 12.08 -1.79
C GLU A 107 8.35 10.71 -2.44
N GLY A 108 9.17 10.64 -3.49
CA GLY A 108 9.40 9.41 -4.25
C GLY A 108 8.41 9.25 -5.39
N ALA A 109 8.11 8.00 -5.75
CA ALA A 109 7.36 7.66 -6.95
C ALA A 109 5.87 7.40 -6.65
N ALA A 110 4.99 8.05 -7.42
CA ALA A 110 3.55 7.86 -7.35
C ALA A 110 3.14 6.40 -7.61
N SER A 111 3.83 5.74 -8.54
CA SER A 111 3.60 4.32 -8.87
C SER A 111 3.97 3.37 -7.71
N ILE A 112 4.99 3.71 -6.91
CA ILE A 112 5.38 2.90 -5.75
C ILE A 112 4.33 3.00 -4.63
N LEU A 113 3.82 4.20 -4.38
CA LEU A 113 2.70 4.38 -3.46
C LEU A 113 1.47 3.62 -3.95
N LEU A 114 1.16 3.71 -5.25
CA LEU A 114 0.05 2.97 -5.85
C LEU A 114 0.17 1.46 -5.59
N ILE A 115 1.27 0.82 -6.00
CA ILE A 115 1.41 -0.63 -5.81
C ILE A 115 1.44 -1.03 -4.33
N ALA A 116 1.74 -0.09 -3.41
CA ALA A 116 1.69 -0.30 -1.98
C ALA A 116 0.27 -0.34 -1.40
N ILE A 117 -0.74 0.21 -2.08
CA ILE A 117 -2.11 0.28 -1.55
C ILE A 117 -3.15 -0.38 -2.45
N LEU A 118 -2.83 -0.55 -3.74
CA LEU A 118 -3.72 -1.12 -4.74
C LEU A 118 -4.22 -2.53 -4.38
N PRO A 119 -3.37 -3.46 -3.90
CA PRO A 119 -3.85 -4.81 -3.57
C PRO A 119 -4.95 -4.78 -2.50
N TYR A 120 -4.78 -3.99 -1.44
CA TYR A 120 -5.84 -3.85 -0.44
C TYR A 120 -7.13 -3.28 -1.03
N ILE A 121 -7.07 -2.20 -1.80
CA ILE A 121 -8.27 -1.58 -2.39
C ILE A 121 -9.02 -2.58 -3.27
N LEU A 122 -8.31 -3.34 -4.11
CA LEU A 122 -8.92 -4.32 -5.01
C LEU A 122 -9.48 -5.53 -4.27
N PHE A 123 -8.74 -6.09 -3.30
CA PHE A 123 -9.09 -7.40 -2.71
C PHE A 123 -9.80 -7.32 -1.36
N SER A 124 -9.94 -6.13 -0.76
CA SER A 124 -10.53 -5.97 0.58
C SER A 124 -11.94 -6.59 0.72
N GLN A 125 -12.79 -6.47 -0.30
CA GLN A 125 -14.14 -7.04 -0.32
C GLN A 125 -14.17 -8.56 -0.49
N VAL A 126 -13.21 -9.12 -1.22
CA VAL A 126 -13.09 -10.58 -1.38
C VAL A 126 -12.52 -11.18 -0.09
N ALA A 127 -11.48 -10.55 0.46
CA ALA A 127 -10.78 -11.01 1.65
C ALA A 127 -11.64 -10.93 2.92
N SER A 128 -12.56 -9.97 3.01
CA SER A 128 -13.48 -9.84 4.15
C SER A 128 -14.33 -11.09 4.40
N ARG A 129 -14.60 -11.87 3.35
CA ARG A 129 -15.38 -13.12 3.41
C ARG A 129 -14.70 -14.22 4.21
N THR A 130 -13.37 -14.21 4.27
CA THR A 130 -12.57 -15.25 4.93
C THR A 130 -11.79 -14.73 6.13
N SER A 131 -11.42 -13.45 6.14
CA SER A 131 -10.55 -12.85 7.15
C SER A 131 -11.31 -12.07 8.24
N HIS A 132 -12.65 -12.12 8.22
CA HIS A 132 -13.53 -11.59 9.27
C HIS A 132 -13.25 -10.13 9.65
N PHE A 133 -13.09 -9.26 8.66
CA PHE A 133 -13.04 -7.81 8.85
C PHE A 133 -14.06 -7.14 7.94
N ASN A 134 -14.44 -5.90 8.24
CA ASN A 134 -15.40 -5.17 7.43
C ASN A 134 -14.72 -4.01 6.66
N PRO A 135 -14.54 -4.13 5.33
CA PRO A 135 -13.76 -3.20 4.55
C PRO A 135 -14.49 -1.87 4.33
N ALA A 136 -13.79 -0.76 4.60
CA ALA A 136 -14.30 0.60 4.41
C ALA A 136 -14.75 0.94 2.97
N THR A 137 -14.27 0.19 1.97
CA THR A 137 -14.54 0.46 0.55
C THR A 137 -15.99 0.18 0.13
N ASN A 138 -16.73 -0.67 0.86
CA ASN A 138 -18.13 -1.08 0.57
C ASN A 138 -18.46 -1.35 -0.92
N GLY A 139 -17.51 -1.86 -1.71
CA GLY A 139 -17.66 -2.12 -3.14
C GLY A 139 -17.80 -0.86 -4.03
N ARG A 140 -17.61 0.33 -3.47
CA ARG A 140 -17.71 1.61 -4.18
C ARG A 140 -16.41 1.94 -4.91
N THR A 141 -16.53 2.67 -6.01
CA THR A 141 -15.38 3.25 -6.70
C THR A 141 -14.85 4.45 -5.90
N SER A 142 -13.54 4.52 -5.69
CA SER A 142 -12.85 5.66 -5.09
C SER A 142 -11.92 6.33 -6.10
N GLU A 143 -11.89 7.66 -6.11
CA GLU A 143 -10.88 8.46 -6.80
C GLU A 143 -9.62 8.55 -5.93
N LEU A 144 -8.50 8.03 -6.43
CA LEU A 144 -7.18 8.17 -5.80
C LEU A 144 -6.36 9.24 -6.53
N VAL A 145 -5.97 10.29 -5.81
CA VAL A 145 -5.10 11.35 -6.31
C VAL A 145 -3.75 11.29 -5.59
N ILE A 146 -2.69 10.97 -6.32
CA ILE A 146 -1.33 10.92 -5.79
C ILE A 146 -0.52 12.10 -6.34
N ARG A 147 -0.02 12.96 -5.44
CA ARG A 147 0.97 13.99 -5.73
C ARG A 147 2.36 13.54 -5.31
N ALA A 148 3.13 13.07 -6.28
CA ALA A 148 4.50 12.58 -6.12
C ALA A 148 5.21 12.57 -7.49
N GLY A 149 6.45 12.12 -7.58
CA GLY A 149 7.12 11.96 -8.88
C GLY A 149 6.40 10.91 -9.74
N THR A 150 6.02 11.25 -10.97
CA THR A 150 5.36 10.33 -11.91
C THR A 150 6.36 9.66 -12.86
N LEU A 151 7.58 10.20 -12.93
CA LEU A 151 8.76 9.60 -13.54
C LEU A 151 9.94 9.64 -12.57
N CYS A 152 10.30 8.46 -12.08
CA CYS A 152 11.37 8.31 -11.09
C CYS A 152 12.30 7.17 -11.49
N VAL A 153 13.56 7.29 -11.09
CA VAL A 153 14.54 6.20 -11.25
C VAL A 153 14.13 5.04 -10.32
N LYS A 154 14.25 3.79 -10.80
CA LYS A 154 13.89 2.56 -10.06
C LYS A 154 12.40 2.46 -9.67
N ALA A 155 11.52 3.15 -10.40
CA ALA A 155 10.08 2.99 -10.26
C ALA A 155 9.40 2.90 -11.64
N PRO A 156 8.26 2.19 -11.76
CA PRO A 156 7.47 2.20 -12.98
C PRO A 156 6.99 3.62 -13.32
N SER A 157 7.00 3.97 -14.60
CA SER A 157 6.38 5.21 -15.08
C SER A 157 4.85 5.06 -15.19
N ILE A 158 4.13 6.17 -15.26
CA ILE A 158 2.69 6.15 -15.58
C ILE A 158 2.41 5.46 -16.92
N PHE A 159 3.31 5.60 -17.90
CA PHE A 159 3.20 4.91 -19.19
C PHE A 159 3.34 3.40 -19.04
N TYR A 160 4.27 2.93 -18.21
CA TYR A 160 4.38 1.50 -17.90
C TYR A 160 3.10 0.99 -17.25
N LEU A 161 2.53 1.74 -16.30
CA LEU A 161 1.27 1.34 -15.67
C LEU A 161 0.17 1.17 -16.72
N ARG A 162 -0.02 2.13 -17.62
CA ARG A 162 -1.05 2.08 -18.67
C ARG A 162 -0.83 1.04 -19.75
N GLN A 163 0.40 0.90 -20.23
CA GLN A 163 0.71 0.14 -21.45
C GLN A 163 1.16 -1.29 -21.14
N VAL A 164 1.54 -1.58 -19.88
CA VAL A 164 2.02 -2.91 -19.47
C VAL A 164 1.22 -3.46 -18.31
N LEU A 165 1.11 -2.73 -17.19
CA LEU A 165 0.47 -3.26 -15.98
C LEU A 165 -1.04 -3.48 -16.18
N LEU A 166 -1.77 -2.47 -16.65
CA LEU A 166 -3.23 -2.59 -16.85
C LEU A 166 -3.60 -3.65 -17.90
N PRO A 167 -2.91 -3.75 -19.06
CA PRO A 167 -3.14 -4.86 -20.00
C PRO A 167 -2.86 -6.22 -19.38
N THR A 168 -1.83 -6.34 -18.52
CA THR A 168 -1.53 -7.58 -17.79
C THR A 168 -2.64 -7.92 -16.78
N PHE A 169 -3.16 -6.93 -16.06
CA PHE A 169 -4.29 -7.10 -15.14
C PHE A 169 -5.56 -7.58 -15.84
N LYS A 170 -5.82 -7.08 -17.07
CA LYS A 170 -6.94 -7.53 -17.87
C LYS A 170 -6.89 -9.03 -18.18
N LEU A 171 -5.70 -9.60 -18.34
CA LEU A 171 -5.52 -11.05 -18.57
C LEU A 171 -5.92 -11.92 -17.38
N ILE A 172 -5.92 -11.36 -16.17
CA ILE A 172 -6.34 -12.05 -14.93
C ILE A 172 -7.71 -11.58 -14.42
N GLY A 173 -8.49 -10.91 -15.27
CA GLY A 173 -9.87 -10.50 -14.95
C GLY A 173 -9.98 -9.19 -14.18
N ILE A 174 -8.90 -8.40 -14.05
CA ILE A 174 -8.93 -7.08 -13.42
C ILE A 174 -8.93 -6.04 -14.54
N GLY A 175 -10.11 -5.53 -14.88
CA GLY A 175 -10.34 -4.67 -16.05
C GLY A 175 -10.43 -3.17 -15.72
N GLU A 176 -10.84 -2.39 -16.72
CA GLU A 176 -11.07 -0.94 -16.61
C GLU A 176 -12.19 -0.60 -15.62
N ASP A 177 -13.13 -1.53 -15.39
CA ASP A 177 -14.15 -1.40 -14.35
C ASP A 177 -13.57 -1.41 -12.93
N ASN A 178 -12.36 -1.96 -12.75
CA ASN A 178 -11.67 -2.06 -11.46
C ASN A 178 -10.57 -1.02 -11.30
N VAL A 179 -9.78 -0.79 -12.35
CA VAL A 179 -8.64 0.11 -12.32
C VAL A 179 -8.60 0.94 -13.59
N LEU A 180 -8.82 2.24 -13.43
CA LEU A 180 -8.70 3.23 -14.50
C LEU A 180 -7.70 4.32 -14.09
N ILE A 181 -6.72 4.63 -14.93
CA ILE A 181 -5.76 5.73 -14.72
C ILE A 181 -6.14 6.89 -15.63
N SER A 182 -6.65 7.98 -15.05
CA SER A 182 -7.11 9.18 -15.78
C SER A 182 -6.03 9.73 -16.70
N GLU A 183 -6.33 9.94 -17.99
CA GLU A 183 -5.39 10.50 -18.98
C GLU A 183 -4.74 11.80 -18.52
N GLU A 184 -5.52 12.62 -17.80
CA GLU A 184 -5.05 13.83 -17.14
C GLU A 184 -4.06 13.52 -16.02
N HIS A 185 -2.79 13.86 -16.25
CA HIS A 185 -1.73 13.75 -15.27
C HIS A 185 -0.80 14.96 -15.35
N GLU A 186 -0.19 15.32 -14.22
CA GLU A 186 0.89 16.30 -14.19
C GLU A 186 2.21 15.52 -14.13
N GLN A 187 3.13 15.83 -15.04
CA GLN A 187 4.44 15.18 -15.07
C GLN A 187 5.30 15.68 -13.91
N GLY A 188 5.85 14.74 -13.14
CA GLY A 188 6.72 14.99 -12.01
C GLY A 188 8.00 14.18 -12.11
N TRP A 189 9.09 14.73 -11.61
CA TRP A 189 10.42 14.15 -11.67
C TRP A 189 10.96 13.96 -10.25
N HIS A 190 11.48 12.77 -9.96
CA HIS A 190 12.22 12.52 -8.72
C HIS A 190 13.55 11.85 -9.04
N THR A 191 14.62 12.62 -8.94
CA THR A 191 16.02 12.19 -9.08
C THR A 191 16.82 12.60 -7.85
N GLN A 192 18.12 12.32 -7.81
CA GLN A 192 18.98 12.80 -6.73
C GLN A 192 19.09 14.33 -6.68
N GLY A 193 18.93 15.03 -7.81
CA GLY A 193 19.08 16.49 -7.89
C GLY A 193 17.79 17.28 -8.12
N VAL A 194 16.71 16.63 -8.55
CA VAL A 194 15.44 17.28 -8.86
C VAL A 194 14.30 16.56 -8.16
N LYS A 195 13.54 17.29 -7.36
CA LYS A 195 12.30 16.83 -6.72
C LYS A 195 11.16 17.74 -7.15
N TYR A 196 10.49 17.39 -8.24
CA TYR A 196 9.33 18.12 -8.75
C TYR A 196 8.10 17.21 -8.71
N PRO A 197 7.11 17.46 -7.84
CA PRO A 197 5.94 16.60 -7.75
C PRO A 197 5.07 16.75 -9.00
N GLY A 198 4.58 15.62 -9.48
CA GLY A 198 3.52 15.54 -10.47
C GLY A 198 2.20 15.18 -9.81
N LYS A 199 1.26 14.72 -10.62
CA LYS A 199 -0.08 14.29 -10.19
C LYS A 199 -0.52 13.10 -11.02
N MET A 200 -0.92 12.03 -10.35
CA MET A 200 -1.55 10.87 -10.95
C MET A 200 -2.95 10.71 -10.34
N VAL A 201 -3.96 10.54 -11.19
CA VAL A 201 -5.36 10.35 -10.79
C VAL A 201 -5.84 8.99 -11.27
N MET A 202 -6.58 8.30 -10.42
CA MET A 202 -7.09 6.96 -10.71
C MET A 202 -8.45 6.71 -10.11
N TYR A 203 -9.21 5.82 -10.72
CA TYR A 203 -10.47 5.33 -10.21
C TYR A 203 -10.33 3.85 -9.91
N LEU A 204 -10.62 3.48 -8.66
CA LEU A 204 -10.40 2.16 -8.12
C LEU A 204 -11.71 1.59 -7.58
N LYS A 205 -12.16 0.49 -8.15
CA LYS A 205 -13.34 -0.25 -7.70
C LYS A 205 -12.91 -1.62 -7.17
N PRO A 206 -13.25 -1.97 -5.91
CA PRO A 206 -12.97 -3.29 -5.36
C PRO A 206 -13.54 -4.42 -6.21
N LEU A 207 -12.86 -5.57 -6.17
CA LEU A 207 -13.37 -6.83 -6.71
C LEU A 207 -14.48 -7.36 -5.81
N THR A 208 -15.50 -7.97 -6.40
CA THR A 208 -16.66 -8.55 -5.71
C THR A 208 -16.71 -10.04 -5.95
#